data_AF-A0A811Q9D1-F1
#
_entry.id   AF-A0A811Q9D1-F1
#
_cell.length_a   1.000
_cell.length_b   1.000
_cell.length_c   1.000
_cell.angle_alpha   90.00
_cell.angle_beta   90.00
_cell.angle_gamma   90.00
#
_symmetry.space_group_name_H-M   'P 1'
#
loop_
_entity.id
_entity.type
_entity.pdbx_description
1 polymer ?
#
loop_
_entity_poly.entity_id
_entity_poly.type
_entity_poly.pdbx_seq_one_letter_code
_entity_poly.pdbx_strand_id
1 'polypeptide(L)'
;MAGSRPGGLIAGAWTAMMSLGLNGYLDSTSRIMEVSKKIQRGIGEIPGLFVIGKPDMTVVAFASDVVDIFEVNDIMSSKGWHLNALQRPNSLTILTGFNLHICVTLQHTTIYDQFLKDLQDSVNTVKANPGPISGGMAPIYGAAGKMPDRGTVKELLVEFMDSSC
;
A
#
# COMPACT_ATOMS: atom_id res chain seq x y z
N MET A 1 -21.18 12.60 21.94
CA MET A 1 -21.83 13.18 20.74
C MET A 1 -21.19 14.54 20.46
N ALA A 2 -20.79 14.82 19.22
CA ALA A 2 -20.29 16.16 18.86
C ALA A 2 -21.43 17.19 18.80
N GLY A 3 -21.16 18.42 19.26
CA GLY A 3 -22.06 19.58 19.23
C GLY A 3 -22.14 20.24 17.84
N SER A 4 -21.49 21.41 17.66
CA SER A 4 -21.37 22.06 16.34
C SER A 4 -20.61 21.19 15.34
N ARG A 5 -21.09 21.12 14.09
CA ARG A 5 -20.51 20.31 13.01
C ARG A 5 -20.27 21.14 11.75
N PRO A 6 -19.21 20.85 10.97
CA PRO A 6 -18.92 21.57 9.72
C PRO A 6 -19.92 21.19 8.63
N GLY A 7 -20.97 21.99 8.44
CA GLY A 7 -22.01 21.76 7.43
C GLY A 7 -21.48 21.70 5.99
N GLY A 8 -20.34 22.36 5.71
CA GLY A 8 -19.70 22.33 4.40
C GLY A 8 -19.28 20.93 3.93
N LEU A 9 -18.83 20.05 4.84
CA LEU A 9 -18.47 18.67 4.48
C LEU A 9 -19.69 17.85 4.08
N ILE A 10 -20.83 18.10 4.74
CA ILE A 10 -22.11 17.45 4.43
C ILE A 10 -22.60 17.91 3.05
N ALA A 11 -22.56 19.21 2.78
CA ALA A 11 -22.92 19.77 1.48
C ALA A 11 -22.00 19.27 0.36
N GLY A 12 -20.69 19.16 0.62
CA GLY A 12 -19.72 18.61 -0.33
C GLY A 12 -19.98 17.15 -0.66
N ALA A 13 -20.24 16.31 0.35
CA ALA A 13 -20.58 14.91 0.15
C ALA A 13 -21.88 14.75 -0.66
N TRP A 14 -22.93 15.53 -0.33
CA TRP A 14 -24.18 15.53 -1.09
C TRP A 14 -23.95 15.95 -2.55
N THR A 15 -23.17 17.01 -2.78
CA THR A 15 -22.85 17.50 -4.12
C THR A 15 -22.12 16.45 -4.95
N ALA A 16 -21.14 15.76 -4.38
CA ALA A 16 -20.42 14.68 -5.06
C ALA A 16 -21.33 13.50 -5.42
N MET A 17 -22.25 13.12 -4.52
CA MET A 17 -23.22 12.06 -4.80
C MET A 17 -24.17 12.44 -5.93
N MET A 18 -24.68 13.68 -5.92
CA MET A 18 -25.63 14.15 -6.93
C MET A 18 -24.98 14.40 -8.29
N SER A 19 -23.72 14.87 -8.32
CA SER A 19 -23.02 15.13 -9.58
C SER A 19 -22.61 13.85 -10.31
N LEU A 20 -22.23 12.80 -9.58
CA LEU A 20 -21.89 11.50 -10.16
C LEU A 20 -23.15 10.71 -10.55
N GLY A 21 -24.15 10.70 -9.67
CA GLY A 21 -25.32 9.83 -9.80
C GLY A 21 -24.96 8.34 -9.88
N LEU A 22 -25.95 7.49 -10.12
CA LEU A 22 -25.74 6.03 -10.19
C LEU A 22 -24.76 5.63 -11.30
N ASN A 23 -24.94 6.20 -12.49
CA ASN A 23 -24.12 5.85 -13.66
C ASN A 23 -22.65 6.24 -13.47
N GLY A 24 -22.36 7.40 -12.86
CA GLY A 24 -20.99 7.82 -12.57
C GLY A 24 -20.30 6.89 -11.57
N TYR A 25 -21.01 6.41 -10.55
CA TYR A 25 -20.48 5.40 -9.63
C TYR A 25 -20.24 4.05 -10.30
N LEU A 26 -21.15 3.59 -11.18
CA LEU A 26 -20.99 2.34 -11.92
C LEU A 26 -19.78 2.39 -12.87
N ASP A 27 -19.63 3.46 -13.65
CA ASP A 27 -18.49 3.66 -14.55
C ASP A 27 -17.17 3.70 -13.75
N SER A 28 -17.13 4.53 -12.70
CA SER A 28 -15.95 4.66 -11.86
C SER A 28 -15.53 3.33 -11.24
N THR A 29 -16.51 2.58 -10.71
CA THR A 29 -16.26 1.27 -10.12
C THR A 29 -15.77 0.29 -11.18
N SER A 30 -16.40 0.22 -12.35
CA SER A 30 -15.98 -0.66 -13.45
C SER A 30 -14.52 -0.42 -13.83
N ARG A 31 -14.12 0.83 -14.02
CA ARG A 31 -12.75 1.24 -14.37
C ARG A 31 -11.74 0.87 -13.29
N ILE A 32 -12.05 1.14 -12.03
CA ILE A 32 -11.17 0.79 -10.92
C ILE A 32 -11.00 -0.74 -10.84
N MET A 33 -12.09 -1.50 -10.97
CA MET A 33 -12.08 -2.95 -10.89
C MET A 33 -11.30 -3.60 -12.04
N GLU A 34 -11.41 -3.07 -13.26
CA GLU A 34 -10.61 -3.52 -14.39
C GLU A 34 -9.11 -3.36 -14.12
N VAL A 35 -8.72 -2.18 -13.63
CA VAL A 35 -7.33 -1.85 -13.34
C VAL A 35 -6.80 -2.65 -12.15
N SER A 36 -7.61 -2.87 -11.12
CA SER A 36 -7.25 -3.76 -10.00
C SER A 36 -6.90 -5.16 -10.50
N LYS A 37 -7.70 -5.74 -11.40
CA LYS A 37 -7.43 -7.05 -12.01
C LYS A 37 -6.16 -7.03 -12.88
N LYS A 38 -5.89 -5.94 -13.60
CA LYS A 38 -4.64 -5.79 -14.38
C LYS A 38 -3.42 -5.75 -13.46
N ILE A 39 -3.47 -4.97 -12.39
CA ILE A 39 -2.40 -4.88 -11.38
C ILE A 39 -2.18 -6.24 -10.72
N GLN A 40 -3.26 -6.94 -10.32
CA GLN A 40 -3.16 -8.26 -9.71
C GLN A 40 -2.44 -9.27 -10.62
N ARG A 41 -2.79 -9.30 -11.92
CA ARG A 41 -2.12 -10.15 -12.91
C ARG A 41 -0.66 -9.73 -13.10
N GLY A 42 -0.41 -8.45 -13.31
CA GLY A 42 0.94 -7.93 -13.51
C GLY A 42 1.88 -8.21 -12.34
N ILE A 43 1.40 -8.10 -11.10
CA ILE A 43 2.18 -8.50 -9.92
C ILE A 43 2.48 -10.00 -9.93
N GLY A 44 1.50 -10.84 -10.28
CA GLY A 44 1.69 -12.29 -10.38
C GLY A 44 2.64 -12.73 -11.50
N GLU A 45 2.85 -11.88 -12.52
CA GLU A 45 3.80 -12.11 -13.61
C GLU A 45 5.24 -11.67 -13.26
N ILE A 46 5.42 -10.84 -12.22
CA ILE A 46 6.75 -10.41 -11.77
C ILE A 46 7.41 -11.54 -10.96
N PRO A 47 8.54 -12.10 -11.41
CA PRO A 47 9.18 -13.20 -10.70
C PRO A 47 9.61 -12.78 -9.29
N GLY A 48 9.21 -13.55 -8.28
CA GLY A 48 9.55 -13.30 -6.89
C GLY A 48 8.52 -12.50 -6.11
N LEU A 49 7.49 -11.96 -6.76
CA LEU A 49 6.33 -11.41 -6.07
C LEU A 49 5.16 -12.38 -6.13
N PHE A 50 4.30 -12.33 -5.12
CA PHE A 50 3.01 -13.00 -5.13
C PHE A 50 1.94 -12.12 -4.48
N VAL A 51 0.71 -12.27 -4.96
CA VAL A 51 -0.46 -11.61 -4.39
C VAL A 51 -0.97 -12.45 -3.22
N ILE A 52 -1.37 -11.79 -2.14
CA ILE A 52 -1.85 -12.45 -0.92
C ILE A 52 -3.34 -12.73 -1.06
N GLY A 53 -3.69 -14.01 -1.01
CA GLY A 53 -5.07 -14.47 -1.16
C GLY A 53 -5.61 -14.16 -2.56
N LYS A 54 -6.90 -13.82 -2.63
CA LYS A 54 -7.59 -13.50 -3.88
C LYS A 54 -8.41 -12.21 -3.69
N PRO A 55 -7.81 -11.03 -3.88
CA PRO A 55 -8.54 -9.78 -3.76
C PRO A 55 -9.61 -9.68 -4.86
N ASP A 56 -10.88 -9.67 -4.47
CA ASP A 56 -12.00 -9.51 -5.41
C ASP A 56 -12.27 -8.04 -5.76
N MET A 57 -11.69 -7.10 -5.01
CA MET A 57 -11.99 -5.66 -5.06
C MET A 57 -10.73 -4.83 -5.39
N THR A 58 -10.63 -3.61 -4.83
CA THR A 58 -9.66 -2.58 -5.23
C THR A 58 -8.38 -2.57 -4.40
N VAL A 59 -8.32 -3.32 -3.31
CA VAL A 59 -7.13 -3.39 -2.45
C VAL A 59 -6.36 -4.67 -2.78
N VAL A 60 -5.13 -4.50 -3.26
CA VAL A 60 -4.25 -5.62 -3.62
C VAL A 60 -3.05 -5.60 -2.68
N ALA A 61 -2.95 -6.65 -1.86
CA ALA A 61 -1.80 -6.90 -1.01
C ALA A 61 -0.85 -7.91 -1.69
N PHE A 62 0.45 -7.65 -1.62
CA PHE A 62 1.47 -8.50 -2.23
C PHE A 62 2.72 -8.58 -1.36
N ALA A 63 3.47 -9.66 -1.54
CA ALA A 63 4.66 -10.01 -0.79
C ALA A 63 5.69 -10.68 -1.69
N SER A 64 6.84 -11.02 -1.10
CA SER A 64 7.98 -11.62 -1.77
C SER A 64 8.67 -12.62 -0.85
N ASP A 65 8.94 -13.82 -1.36
CA ASP A 65 9.73 -14.84 -0.67
C ASP A 65 11.24 -14.71 -0.96
N VAL A 66 11.63 -13.87 -1.93
CA VAL A 66 13.00 -13.82 -2.47
C VAL A 66 13.73 -12.50 -2.21
N VAL A 67 13.00 -11.41 -1.98
CA VAL A 67 13.55 -10.07 -1.73
C VAL A 67 12.85 -9.41 -0.55
N ASP A 68 13.54 -8.55 0.19
CA ASP A 68 12.93 -7.76 1.24
C ASP A 68 11.93 -6.75 0.62
N ILE A 69 10.65 -6.93 0.92
CA ILE A 69 9.58 -6.11 0.36
C ILE A 69 9.67 -4.64 0.81
N PHE A 70 10.30 -4.36 1.95
CA PHE A 70 10.47 -2.99 2.42
C PHE A 70 11.57 -2.25 1.66
N GLU A 71 12.65 -2.94 1.26
CA GLU A 71 13.65 -2.33 0.36
C GLU A 71 13.02 -1.98 -0.99
N VAL A 72 12.15 -2.86 -1.51
CA VAL A 72 11.33 -2.56 -2.70
C VAL A 72 10.44 -1.33 -2.47
N ASN A 73 9.83 -1.22 -1.28
CA ASN A 73 9.00 -0.06 -0.91
C ASN A 73 9.81 1.24 -0.87
N ASP A 74 11.05 1.21 -0.39
CA ASP A 74 11.92 2.40 -0.32
C ASP A 74 12.32 2.87 -1.73
N ILE A 75 12.63 1.95 -2.65
CA ILE A 75 12.87 2.31 -4.06
C ILE A 75 11.61 2.90 -4.68
N MET A 76 10.47 2.25 -4.48
CA MET A 76 9.18 2.76 -4.97
C MET A 76 8.88 4.15 -4.41
N SER A 77 9.18 4.38 -3.13
CA SER A 77 9.06 5.68 -2.47
C SER A 77 9.98 6.74 -3.08
N SER A 78 11.22 6.39 -3.41
CA SER A 78 12.15 7.29 -4.11
C SER A 78 11.66 7.69 -5.52
N LYS A 79 10.85 6.83 -6.15
CA LYS A 79 10.18 7.08 -7.43
C LYS A 79 8.84 7.83 -7.29
N GLY A 80 8.44 8.18 -6.06
CA GLY A 80 7.21 8.92 -5.76
C GLY A 80 5.99 8.06 -5.43
N TRP A 81 6.14 6.74 -5.31
CA TRP A 81 5.06 5.83 -4.96
C TRP A 81 4.94 5.66 -3.45
N HIS A 82 3.78 5.97 -2.88
CA HIS A 82 3.50 5.79 -1.46
C HIS A 82 2.60 4.58 -1.25
N LEU A 83 3.22 3.43 -0.97
CA LEU A 83 2.50 2.19 -0.65
C LEU A 83 2.35 2.03 0.86
N ASN A 84 1.31 1.31 1.26
CA ASN A 84 1.07 1.04 2.67
C ASN A 84 1.84 -0.20 3.12
N ALA A 85 2.82 0.00 4.00
CA ALA A 85 3.56 -1.05 4.68
C ALA A 85 2.67 -1.76 5.71
N LEU A 86 2.51 -3.07 5.56
CA LEU A 86 1.74 -3.92 6.47
C LEU A 86 2.67 -4.86 7.26
N GLN A 87 2.31 -5.10 8.52
CA GLN A 87 3.01 -6.02 9.42
C GLN A 87 2.03 -7.11 9.90
N ARG A 88 2.53 -8.35 10.05
CA ARG A 88 1.78 -9.58 10.46
C ARG A 88 0.93 -10.17 9.32
N PRO A 89 0.88 -11.52 9.23
CA PRO A 89 -0.05 -12.30 10.07
C PRO A 89 0.62 -12.98 11.28
N ASN A 90 -0.14 -13.11 12.38
CA ASN A 90 0.27 -13.81 13.61
C ASN A 90 -0.14 -15.29 13.63
N SER A 91 -0.55 -15.88 12.51
CA SER A 91 -0.96 -17.29 12.50
C SER A 91 -0.70 -17.94 11.14
N LEU A 92 -0.09 -19.13 11.22
CA LEU A 92 0.36 -20.05 10.16
C LEU A 92 1.59 -19.62 9.35
N THR A 93 2.74 -20.14 9.80
CA THR A 93 3.71 -20.92 9.01
C THR A 93 3.52 -20.87 7.49
N ILE A 94 4.15 -19.90 6.83
CA ILE A 94 5.17 -20.05 5.76
C ILE A 94 5.71 -18.63 5.43
N LEU A 95 6.93 -18.38 5.91
CA LEU A 95 8.00 -17.53 5.38
C LEU A 95 7.89 -16.01 5.09
N THR A 96 6.75 -15.32 5.13
CA THR A 96 6.76 -13.84 4.95
C THR A 96 5.74 -13.11 5.83
N GLY A 97 6.21 -12.53 6.94
CA GLY A 97 5.39 -11.75 7.89
C GLY A 97 5.14 -10.28 7.49
N PHE A 98 5.54 -9.87 6.29
CA PHE A 98 5.59 -8.47 5.86
C PHE A 98 5.15 -8.30 4.41
N ASN A 99 4.24 -7.36 4.19
CA ASN A 99 3.55 -7.20 2.92
C ASN A 99 3.36 -5.71 2.60
N LEU A 100 3.17 -5.37 1.33
CA LEU A 100 2.70 -4.05 0.92
C LEU A 100 1.27 -4.17 0.39
N HIS A 101 0.49 -3.10 0.50
CA HIS A 101 -0.75 -3.00 -0.26
C HIS A 101 -0.86 -1.70 -1.04
N ILE A 102 -1.53 -1.80 -2.18
CA ILE A 102 -2.01 -0.68 -2.96
C ILE A 102 -3.54 -0.66 -2.93
N CYS A 103 -4.11 0.51 -2.67
CA CYS A 103 -5.55 0.74 -2.82
C CYS A 103 -5.77 1.43 -4.16
N VAL A 104 -6.32 0.70 -5.12
CA VAL A 104 -6.59 1.20 -6.47
C VAL A 104 -7.77 2.16 -6.42
N THR A 105 -7.51 3.38 -6.88
CA THR A 105 -8.49 4.47 -7.01
C THR A 105 -8.56 4.93 -8.47
N LEU A 106 -9.46 5.85 -8.80
CA LEU A 106 -9.59 6.38 -10.16
C LEU A 106 -8.28 6.94 -10.74
N GLN A 107 -7.43 7.53 -9.91
CA GLN A 107 -6.13 8.08 -10.34
C GLN A 107 -5.19 7.00 -10.89
N HIS A 108 -5.31 5.76 -10.39
CA HIS A 108 -4.50 4.64 -10.82
C HIS A 108 -4.87 4.14 -12.22
N THR A 109 -6.04 4.51 -12.74
CA THR A 109 -6.53 4.02 -14.04
C THR A 109 -5.68 4.45 -15.22
N THR A 110 -4.91 5.54 -15.10
CA THR A 110 -4.05 6.08 -16.15
C THR A 110 -2.57 5.77 -15.96
N ILE A 111 -2.17 5.30 -14.76
CA ILE A 111 -0.75 5.14 -14.38
C ILE A 111 -0.37 3.70 -14.01
N TYR A 112 -1.30 2.75 -14.12
CA TYR A 112 -1.07 1.37 -13.67
C TYR A 112 0.07 0.66 -14.45
N ASP A 113 0.26 0.98 -15.74
CA ASP A 113 1.37 0.42 -16.52
C ASP A 113 2.72 0.91 -15.99
N GLN A 114 2.80 2.20 -15.65
CA GLN A 114 4.00 2.79 -15.05
C GLN A 114 4.28 2.20 -13.66
N PHE A 115 3.23 1.99 -12.85
CA PHE A 115 3.34 1.32 -11.56
C PHE A 115 3.96 -0.07 -11.68
N LEU A 116 3.45 -0.91 -12.59
CA LEU A 116 3.96 -2.28 -12.78
C LEU A 116 5.41 -2.29 -13.27
N LYS A 117 5.76 -1.38 -14.18
CA LYS A 117 7.13 -1.21 -14.66
C LYS A 117 8.07 -0.80 -13.52
N ASP A 118 7.69 0.22 -12.75
CA ASP A 118 8.50 0.69 -11.64
C ASP A 118 8.67 -0.37 -10.55
N LEU A 119 7.62 -1.15 -10.29
CA LEU A 119 7.65 -2.27 -9.36
C LEU A 119 8.63 -3.36 -9.82
N GLN A 120 8.55 -3.75 -11.10
CA GLN A 120 9.48 -4.73 -11.67
C GLN A 120 10.93 -4.25 -11.61
N ASP A 121 11.18 -3.00 -11.99
CA ASP A 121 12.51 -2.38 -11.92
C ASP A 121 13.04 -2.32 -10.48
N SER A 122 12.16 -2.04 -9.51
CA SER A 122 12.53 -2.00 -8.09
C SER A 122 12.89 -3.38 -7.56
N VAL A 123 12.10 -4.42 -7.90
CA VAL A 123 12.43 -5.81 -7.57
C VAL A 123 13.77 -6.22 -8.18
N ASN A 124 14.02 -5.88 -9.45
CA ASN A 124 15.29 -6.20 -10.12
C ASN A 124 16.48 -5.49 -9.46
N THR A 125 16.29 -4.25 -9.02
CA THR A 125 17.33 -3.47 -8.33
C THR A 125 17.70 -4.10 -6.99
N VAL A 126 16.70 -4.50 -6.19
CA VAL A 126 16.94 -5.19 -4.90
C VAL A 126 17.60 -6.56 -5.12
N LYS A 127 17.20 -7.30 -6.17
CA LYS A 127 17.85 -8.58 -6.51
C LYS A 127 19.31 -8.40 -6.90
N ALA A 128 19.65 -7.34 -7.64
CA ALA A 128 21.00 -7.08 -8.10
C ALA A 128 21.93 -6.60 -6.96
N ASN A 129 21.40 -5.80 -6.04
CA ASN A 129 22.14 -5.28 -4.89
C ASN A 129 21.33 -5.50 -3.60
N PRO A 130 21.40 -6.70 -2.99
CA PRO A 130 20.73 -6.96 -1.73
C PRO A 130 21.38 -6.14 -0.62
N GLY A 131 20.61 -5.27 0.04
CA GLY A 131 21.10 -4.47 1.16
C GLY A 131 20.33 -3.17 1.37
N PRO A 132 20.31 -2.66 2.62
CA PRO A 132 19.48 -1.52 2.98
C PRO A 132 19.91 -0.27 2.21
N ILE A 133 18.94 0.36 1.56
CA ILE A 133 19.13 1.64 0.90
C ILE A 133 19.29 2.71 1.98
N SER A 134 20.36 3.49 1.88
CA SER A 134 20.65 4.57 2.82
C SER A 134 19.50 5.59 2.84
N GLY A 135 18.85 5.75 4.00
CA GLY A 135 17.81 6.77 4.23
C GLY A 135 16.37 6.32 4.01
N GLY A 136 16.13 5.03 3.76
CA GLY A 136 14.79 4.47 3.62
C GLY A 136 14.08 4.18 4.94
N MET A 137 12.76 3.95 4.90
CA MET A 137 11.95 3.61 6.07
C MET A 137 11.89 2.09 6.32
N ALA A 138 12.44 1.27 5.41
CA ALA A 138 12.48 -0.18 5.57
C ALA A 138 13.08 -0.65 6.90
N PRO A 139 14.20 -0.09 7.40
CA PRO A 139 14.75 -0.51 8.68
C PRO A 139 13.81 -0.23 9.85
N ILE A 140 13.04 0.87 9.79
CA ILE A 140 12.06 1.25 10.84
C ILE A 140 10.88 0.28 10.83
N TYR A 141 10.29 0.01 9.66
CA TYR A 141 9.19 -0.95 9.53
C TYR A 141 9.61 -2.38 9.87
N GLY A 142 10.82 -2.79 9.46
CA GLY A 142 11.40 -4.08 9.80
C GLY A 142 11.69 -4.24 11.29
N ALA A 143 12.25 -3.21 11.94
CA ALA A 143 12.50 -3.20 13.38
C ALA A 143 11.20 -3.24 14.19
N ALA A 144 10.23 -2.37 13.88
CA ALA A 144 8.93 -2.33 14.57
C ALA A 144 8.16 -3.65 14.43
N GLY A 145 8.30 -4.35 13.30
CA GLY A 145 7.72 -5.66 13.08
C GLY A 145 8.32 -6.76 13.95
N LYS A 146 9.64 -6.70 14.18
CA LYS A 146 10.43 -7.70 14.93
C LYS A 146 10.48 -7.43 16.44
N MET A 147 10.09 -6.24 16.91
CA MET A 147 10.10 -5.91 18.34
C MET A 147 9.13 -6.81 19.13
N PRO A 148 9.62 -7.58 20.13
CA PRO A 148 8.77 -8.40 20.98
C PRO A 148 8.00 -7.55 22.00
N ASP A 149 8.59 -6.46 22.49
CA ASP A 149 7.93 -5.53 23.41
C ASP A 149 7.08 -4.49 22.66
N ARG A 150 5.78 -4.52 22.91
CA ARG A 150 4.82 -3.55 22.35
C ARG A 150 4.77 -2.24 23.17
N GLY A 151 5.35 -2.21 24.37
CA GLY A 151 5.52 -1.01 25.18
C GLY A 151 6.41 0.03 24.49
N THR A 152 7.58 -0.38 24.00
CA THR A 152 8.49 0.50 23.24
C THR A 152 7.86 1.07 21.97
N VAL A 153 7.08 0.25 21.24
CA VAL A 153 6.36 0.73 20.04
C VAL A 153 5.35 1.82 20.40
N LYS A 154 4.66 1.69 21.54
CA LYS A 154 3.73 2.71 22.04
C LYS A 154 4.45 4.02 22.36
N GLU A 155 5.60 3.97 23.03
CA GLU A 155 6.38 5.16 23.38
C GLU A 155 6.86 5.92 22.12
N LEU A 156 7.39 5.20 21.13
CA LEU A 156 7.77 5.78 19.84
C LEU A 156 6.58 6.45 19.13
N LEU A 157 5.39 5.86 19.20
CA LEU A 157 4.19 6.45 18.61
C LEU A 157 3.73 7.71 19.36
N VAL A 158 3.87 7.75 20.69
CA VAL A 158 3.58 8.94 21.49
C VAL A 158 4.53 10.06 21.10
N GLU A 159 5.83 9.79 21.04
CA GLU A 159 6.83 10.77 20.63
C GLU A 159 6.59 11.29 19.20
N PHE A 160 6.22 10.40 18.27
CA PHE A 160 5.84 10.80 16.91
C PHE A 160 4.63 11.75 16.90
N MET A 161 3.58 11.45 17.68
CA MET A 161 2.40 12.33 17.80
C MET A 161 2.77 13.69 18.41
N ASP A 162 3.62 13.69 19.44
CA ASP A 162 4.07 14.91 20.11
C ASP A 162 4.91 15.79 19.15
N SER A 163 5.73 15.17 18.29
CA SER A 163 6.52 15.89 17.27
C SER A 163 5.70 16.44 16.09
N SER A 164 4.47 15.97 15.91
CA SER A 164 3.58 16.34 14.81
C SER A 164 2.58 17.45 15.18
N CYS A 165 2.55 17.86 16.46
CA CYS A 165 1.81 19.03 16.93
C CYS A 165 2.67 20.30 16.82
#